data_AF-A0A1Q8QHS1-F1
#
_entry.id   AF-A0A1Q8QHS1-F1
#
_cell.length_a   1.000
_cell.length_b   1.000
_cell.length_c   1.000
_cell.angle_alpha   90.00
_cell.angle_beta   90.00
_cell.angle_gamma   90.00
#
_symmetry.space_group_name_H-M   'P 1'
#
loop_
_entity.id
_entity.type
_entity.pdbx_description
1 polymer ?
#
loop_
_entity_poly.entity_id
_entity_poly.type
_entity_poly.pdbx_seq_one_letter_code
_entity_poly.pdbx_strand_id
1 'polypeptide(L)'
;MSKKALVLAALLVCVAFRAPAYPAAPAASAAAGNNTASFAHAWSSYSEKEKRSFLFGLATAVRIMCTDVSTMQKDAKGPAIENNFRECFNSYAGMDPSSLISAMDTLYADSKNAMIPLDGAYKISLMRVRGDKVDDIIIQARKYGEGLKKEIEQQRQKGGQ
;
A
#
# COMPACT_ATOMS: atom_id res chain seq x y z
N MET A 1 -51.57 2.49 32.20
CA MET A 1 -50.09 2.48 32.16
C MET A 1 -49.61 3.83 31.63
N SER A 2 -48.76 4.52 32.39
CA SER A 2 -48.33 5.91 32.11
C SER A 2 -47.42 5.98 30.88
N LYS A 3 -47.59 7.00 30.02
CA LYS A 3 -46.79 7.24 28.79
C LYS A 3 -45.28 7.22 29.04
N LYS A 4 -44.83 7.43 30.28
CA LYS A 4 -43.43 7.36 30.69
C LYS A 4 -42.86 5.93 30.73
N ALA A 5 -43.68 4.91 30.97
CA ALA A 5 -43.26 3.51 30.96
C ALA A 5 -43.04 2.98 29.54
N LEU A 6 -43.77 3.53 28.56
CA LEU A 6 -43.68 3.12 27.15
C LEU A 6 -42.41 3.66 26.48
N VAL A 7 -41.94 4.85 26.89
CA VAL A 7 -40.69 5.44 26.42
C VAL A 7 -39.47 4.72 27.00
N LEU A 8 -39.52 4.29 28.27
CA LEU A 8 -38.43 3.50 28.85
C LEU A 8 -38.33 2.09 28.25
N ALA A 9 -39.47 1.45 27.94
CA ALA A 9 -39.48 0.15 27.28
C ALA A 9 -38.94 0.23 25.84
N ALA A 10 -39.25 1.30 25.10
CA ALA A 10 -38.73 1.52 23.75
C ALA A 10 -37.20 1.79 23.74
N LEU A 11 -36.66 2.49 24.75
CA LEU A 11 -35.22 2.73 24.88
C LEU A 11 -34.44 1.45 25.25
N LEU A 12 -35.01 0.56 26.07
CA LEU A 12 -34.36 -0.70 26.44
C LEU A 12 -34.28 -1.71 25.28
N VAL A 13 -35.27 -1.71 24.37
CA VAL A 13 -35.22 -2.57 23.17
C VAL A 13 -34.16 -2.09 22.17
N CYS A 14 -33.89 -0.78 22.09
CA CYS A 14 -32.84 -0.23 21.22
C CYS A 14 -31.42 -0.49 21.73
N VAL A 15 -31.22 -0.76 23.02
CA VAL A 15 -29.90 -1.03 23.61
C VAL A 15 -29.58 -2.53 23.65
N ALA A 16 -30.60 -3.41 23.65
CA ALA A 16 -30.41 -4.86 23.72
C ALA A 16 -30.28 -5.56 22.34
N PHE A 17 -30.65 -4.90 21.23
CA PHE A 17 -30.46 -5.43 19.87
C PHE A 17 -29.34 -4.70 19.11
N ARG A 18 -28.13 -4.71 19.66
CA ARG A 18 -26.92 -4.68 18.83
C ARG A 18 -26.47 -6.11 18.57
N ALA A 19 -27.18 -6.77 17.66
CA ALA A 19 -26.58 -7.89 16.95
C ALA A 19 -25.38 -7.35 16.13
N PRO A 20 -24.18 -7.94 16.23
CA PRO A 20 -23.10 -7.61 15.32
C PRO A 20 -23.44 -8.22 13.96
N ALA A 21 -24.06 -7.44 13.08
CA ALA A 21 -24.32 -7.84 11.71
C ALA A 21 -23.09 -7.61 10.83
N TYR A 22 -21.93 -8.16 11.20
CA TYR A 22 -20.77 -8.40 10.33
C TYR A 22 -19.95 -9.52 10.96
N PRO A 23 -19.48 -10.55 10.21
CA PRO A 23 -18.35 -11.33 10.69
C PRO A 23 -17.21 -10.34 10.91
N ALA A 24 -16.70 -10.31 12.14
CA ALA A 24 -15.56 -9.51 12.52
C ALA A 24 -14.45 -9.75 11.49
N ALA A 25 -14.09 -8.70 10.74
CA ALA A 25 -12.76 -8.61 10.19
C ALA A 25 -11.79 -8.94 11.34
N PRO A 26 -10.73 -9.73 11.11
CA PRO A 26 -9.78 -9.99 12.18
C PRO A 26 -9.32 -8.64 12.70
N ALA A 27 -9.69 -8.37 13.96
CA ALA A 27 -9.12 -7.28 14.71
C ALA A 27 -7.61 -7.41 14.52
N ALA A 28 -6.99 -6.36 13.99
CA ALA A 28 -5.55 -6.20 14.02
C ALA A 28 -5.17 -6.18 15.50
N SER A 29 -5.01 -7.37 16.06
CA SER A 29 -4.33 -7.58 17.31
C SER A 29 -2.97 -6.98 17.07
N ALA A 30 -2.69 -5.90 17.80
CA ALA A 30 -1.34 -5.47 18.07
C ALA A 30 -0.65 -6.64 18.79
N ALA A 31 -0.19 -7.61 18.02
CA ALA A 31 0.67 -8.66 18.49
C ALA A 31 2.01 -8.01 18.77
N ALA A 32 2.16 -7.57 20.02
CA ALA A 32 3.46 -7.43 20.66
C ALA A 32 4.15 -8.79 20.62
N GLY A 33 4.91 -9.03 19.56
CA GLY A 33 5.74 -10.22 19.38
C GLY A 33 6.83 -9.90 18.38
N ASN A 34 8.03 -9.65 18.90
CA ASN A 34 9.42 -9.66 18.39
C ASN A 34 9.79 -9.96 16.90
N ASN A 35 8.88 -9.96 15.94
CA ASN A 35 9.18 -10.00 14.51
C ASN A 35 8.91 -8.62 13.94
N THR A 36 9.96 -7.94 13.47
CA THR A 36 9.81 -6.74 12.64
C THR A 36 8.88 -7.11 11.48
N ALA A 37 7.65 -6.59 11.46
CA ALA A 37 6.70 -6.87 10.38
C ALA A 37 7.36 -6.45 9.06
N SER A 38 7.58 -7.41 8.17
CA SER A 38 8.25 -7.17 6.88
C SER A 38 7.26 -6.62 5.86
N PHE A 39 7.75 -5.96 4.81
CA PHE A 39 6.90 -5.47 3.74
C PHE A 39 6.23 -6.62 2.98
N ALA A 40 6.94 -7.74 2.79
CA ALA A 40 6.34 -8.96 2.25
C ALA A 40 5.20 -9.48 3.12
N HIS A 41 5.35 -9.46 4.45
CA HIS A 41 4.28 -9.87 5.35
C HIS A 41 3.06 -8.97 5.20
N ALA A 42 3.25 -7.64 5.22
CA ALA A 42 2.18 -6.69 4.98
C ALA A 42 1.46 -6.93 3.64
N TRP A 43 2.21 -7.09 2.55
CA TRP A 43 1.64 -7.39 1.23
C TRP A 43 0.84 -8.70 1.20
N SER A 44 1.40 -9.76 1.79
CA SER A 44 0.75 -11.08 1.85
C SER A 44 -0.53 -11.08 2.68
N SER A 45 -0.64 -10.18 3.66
CA SER A 45 -1.84 -10.03 4.50
C SER A 45 -2.97 -9.26 3.82
N TYR A 46 -2.69 -8.52 2.75
CA TYR A 46 -3.72 -7.81 2.00
C TYR A 46 -4.60 -8.79 1.23
N SER A 47 -5.91 -8.58 1.34
CA SER A 47 -6.88 -9.14 0.41
C SER A 47 -6.63 -8.64 -1.01
N GLU A 48 -7.14 -9.37 -2.01
CA GLU A 48 -7.08 -8.94 -3.41
C GLU A 48 -7.66 -7.54 -3.65
N LYS A 49 -8.70 -7.17 -2.90
CA LYS A 49 -9.30 -5.83 -2.96
C LYS A 49 -8.36 -4.75 -2.41
N GLU A 50 -7.63 -5.05 -1.34
CA GLU A 50 -6.66 -4.14 -0.74
C GLU A 50 -5.43 -3.98 -1.64
N LYS A 51 -4.91 -5.07 -2.21
CA LYS A 51 -3.84 -5.01 -3.21
C LYS A 51 -4.22 -4.13 -4.40
N ARG A 52 -5.44 -4.31 -4.95
CA ARG A 52 -5.95 -3.44 -6.03
C ARG A 52 -6.06 -1.98 -5.59
N SER A 53 -6.62 -1.74 -4.40
CA SER A 53 -6.74 -0.39 -3.84
C SER A 53 -5.39 0.30 -3.69
N PHE A 54 -4.36 -0.44 -3.23
CA PHE A 54 -2.99 0.05 -3.16
C PHE A 54 -2.45 0.47 -4.54
N LEU A 55 -2.63 -0.36 -5.56
CA LEU A 55 -2.20 -0.04 -6.92
C LEU A 55 -2.93 1.21 -7.48
N PHE A 56 -4.23 1.33 -7.25
CA PHE A 56 -4.98 2.53 -7.64
C PHE A 56 -4.51 3.79 -6.88
N GLY A 57 -4.22 3.65 -5.60
CA GLY A 57 -3.65 4.73 -4.78
C GLY A 57 -2.30 5.20 -5.31
N LEU A 58 -1.40 4.28 -5.64
CA LEU A 58 -0.12 4.59 -6.27
C LEU A 58 -0.28 5.29 -7.62
N ALA A 59 -1.14 4.78 -8.49
CA ALA A 59 -1.42 5.42 -9.77
C ALA A 59 -1.95 6.85 -9.60
N THR A 60 -2.79 7.07 -8.58
CA THR A 60 -3.30 8.41 -8.25
C THR A 60 -2.19 9.34 -7.76
N ALA A 61 -1.32 8.87 -6.87
CA ALA A 61 -0.18 9.65 -6.38
C ALA A 61 0.79 10.01 -7.52
N VAL A 62 1.11 9.06 -8.41
CA VAL A 62 1.91 9.29 -9.61
C VAL A 62 1.27 10.34 -10.50
N ARG A 63 -0.05 10.28 -10.72
CA ARG A 63 -0.78 11.27 -11.52
C ARG A 63 -0.59 12.68 -10.96
N ILE A 64 -0.71 12.86 -9.64
CA ILE A 64 -0.52 14.15 -8.99
C ILE A 64 0.92 14.64 -9.23
N MET A 65 1.93 13.82 -8.88
CA MET A 65 3.33 14.21 -9.05
C MET A 65 3.69 14.55 -10.50
N CYS A 66 3.24 13.74 -11.46
CA CYS A 66 3.51 13.99 -12.88
C CYS A 66 2.79 15.24 -13.39
N THR A 67 1.60 15.55 -12.86
CA THR A 67 0.89 16.79 -13.18
C THR A 67 1.66 18.00 -12.67
N ASP A 68 2.13 17.96 -11.41
CA ASP A 68 2.89 19.06 -10.80
C ASP A 68 4.20 19.31 -11.59
N VAL A 69 4.97 18.25 -11.86
CA VAL A 69 6.22 18.34 -12.64
C VAL A 69 6.00 18.92 -14.03
N SER A 70 4.85 18.61 -14.66
CA SER A 70 4.56 19.06 -16.02
C SER A 70 4.01 20.48 -16.07
N THR A 71 3.21 20.88 -15.08
CA THR A 71 2.51 22.19 -15.05
C THR A 71 3.33 23.31 -14.41
N MET A 72 4.33 22.99 -13.58
CA MET A 72 5.22 23.98 -12.97
C MET A 72 6.32 24.50 -13.90
N GLN A 73 6.36 24.04 -15.16
CA GLN A 73 7.35 24.48 -16.14
C GLN A 73 6.98 25.85 -16.72
N LYS A 74 7.76 26.88 -16.34
CA LYS A 74 7.47 28.31 -16.62
C LYS A 74 7.24 28.65 -18.09
N ASP A 75 7.78 27.86 -19.02
CA ASP A 75 7.72 28.12 -20.47
C ASP A 75 7.02 27.00 -21.27
N ALA A 76 6.44 26.00 -20.59
CA ALA A 76 5.84 24.85 -21.28
C ALA A 76 4.47 25.23 -21.88
N LYS A 77 4.31 24.94 -23.18
CA LYS A 77 3.03 25.10 -23.89
C LYS A 77 2.14 23.87 -23.67
N GLY A 78 0.82 24.02 -23.78
CA GLY A 78 -0.17 22.95 -23.53
C GLY A 78 0.22 21.56 -24.06
N PRO A 79 0.60 21.41 -25.34
CA PRO A 79 1.02 20.11 -25.89
C PRO A 79 2.29 19.52 -25.25
N ALA A 80 3.25 20.38 -24.86
CA ALA A 80 4.46 19.94 -24.17
C ALA A 80 4.15 19.48 -22.74
N ILE A 81 3.25 20.17 -22.04
CA ILE A 81 2.76 19.78 -20.71
C ILE A 81 2.09 18.40 -20.78
N GLU A 82 1.24 18.15 -21.77
CA GLU A 82 0.57 16.86 -21.94
C GLU A 82 1.55 15.73 -22.24
N ASN A 83 2.52 15.97 -23.13
CA ASN A 83 3.55 14.97 -23.45
C ASN A 83 4.41 14.64 -22.22
N ASN A 84 4.88 15.65 -21.50
CA ASN A 84 5.65 15.47 -20.26
C ASN A 84 4.86 14.67 -19.22
N PHE A 85 3.57 14.98 -19.06
CA PHE A 85 2.69 14.23 -18.17
C PHE A 85 2.58 12.77 -18.59
N ARG A 86 2.34 12.50 -19.88
CA ARG A 86 2.19 11.14 -20.41
C ARG A 86 3.47 10.34 -20.23
N GLU A 87 4.62 10.91 -20.54
CA GLU A 87 5.93 10.27 -20.36
C GLU A 87 6.17 9.91 -18.89
N CYS A 88 5.95 10.88 -17.99
CA CYS A 88 6.07 10.65 -16.55
C CYS A 88 5.10 9.56 -16.08
N PHE A 89 3.79 9.71 -16.36
CA PHE A 89 2.76 8.81 -15.85
C PHE A 89 2.93 7.39 -16.40
N ASN A 90 3.16 7.23 -17.71
CA ASN A 90 3.31 5.93 -18.34
C ASN A 90 4.58 5.21 -17.86
N SER A 91 5.60 5.91 -17.36
CA SER A 91 6.77 5.25 -16.77
C SER A 91 6.44 4.50 -15.47
N TYR A 92 5.33 4.83 -14.81
CA TYR A 92 4.90 4.25 -13.54
C TYR A 92 3.51 3.61 -13.57
N ALA A 93 2.66 3.89 -14.56
CA ALA A 93 1.28 3.42 -14.63
C ALA A 93 0.95 2.82 -16.00
N GLY A 94 -0.26 2.25 -16.14
CA GLY A 94 -0.76 1.73 -17.42
C GLY A 94 -0.59 0.23 -17.65
N MET A 95 -0.51 -0.57 -16.58
CA MET A 95 -0.48 -2.04 -16.67
C MET A 95 -1.72 -2.66 -16.02
N ASP A 96 -2.06 -3.87 -16.46
CA ASP A 96 -3.13 -4.67 -15.85
C ASP A 96 -2.84 -4.93 -14.35
N PRO A 97 -3.75 -4.55 -13.44
CA PRO A 97 -3.55 -4.73 -12.01
C PRO A 97 -3.30 -6.18 -11.59
N SER A 98 -3.95 -7.14 -12.24
CA SER A 98 -3.79 -8.57 -11.91
C SER A 98 -2.37 -9.06 -12.23
N SER A 99 -1.82 -8.64 -13.37
CA SER A 99 -0.44 -8.95 -13.77
C SER A 99 0.59 -8.35 -12.81
N LEU A 100 0.37 -7.11 -12.36
CA LEU A 100 1.22 -6.46 -11.37
C LEU A 100 1.16 -7.14 -9.99
N ILE A 101 -0.03 -7.49 -9.53
CA ILE A 101 -0.23 -8.21 -8.26
C ILE A 101 0.52 -9.54 -8.32
N SER A 102 0.33 -10.32 -9.38
CA SER A 102 1.01 -11.61 -9.56
C SER A 102 2.54 -11.47 -9.59
N ALA A 103 3.06 -10.43 -10.23
CA ALA A 103 4.49 -10.15 -10.25
C ALA A 103 5.02 -9.76 -8.85
N MET A 104 4.29 -8.95 -8.09
CA MET A 104 4.65 -8.62 -6.70
C MET A 104 4.57 -9.83 -5.77
N ASP A 105 3.54 -10.67 -5.91
CA ASP A 105 3.43 -11.94 -5.18
C ASP A 105 4.62 -12.86 -5.48
N THR A 106 4.99 -12.99 -6.76
CA THR A 106 6.16 -13.77 -7.19
C THR A 106 7.46 -13.20 -6.64
N LEU A 107 7.61 -11.88 -6.60
CA LEU A 107 8.78 -11.23 -6.02
C LEU A 107 8.87 -11.51 -4.52
N TYR A 108 7.78 -11.38 -3.78
CA TYR A 108 7.76 -11.59 -2.33
C TYR A 108 7.73 -13.04 -1.88
N ALA A 109 7.54 -14.00 -2.81
CA ALA A 109 7.71 -15.42 -2.53
C ALA A 109 9.17 -15.79 -2.16
N ASP A 110 10.16 -15.01 -2.60
CA ASP A 110 11.55 -15.14 -2.13
C ASP A 110 11.70 -14.38 -0.80
N SER A 111 11.98 -15.09 0.28
CA SER A 111 12.15 -14.52 1.62
C SER A 111 13.28 -13.49 1.71
N LYS A 112 14.27 -13.53 0.79
CA LYS A 112 15.32 -12.50 0.70
C LYS A 112 14.79 -11.15 0.26
N ASN A 113 13.59 -11.10 -0.32
CA ASN A 113 12.91 -9.86 -0.72
C ASN A 113 12.01 -9.28 0.37
N ALA A 114 11.94 -9.90 1.55
CA ALA A 114 10.98 -9.54 2.59
C ALA A 114 11.05 -8.06 3.02
N MET A 115 12.25 -7.48 2.98
CA MET A 115 12.51 -6.10 3.39
C MET A 115 12.53 -5.10 2.22
N ILE A 116 12.26 -5.52 0.99
CA ILE A 116 12.08 -4.57 -0.13
C ILE A 116 10.78 -3.80 0.10
N PRO A 117 10.79 -2.46 0.21
CA PRO A 117 9.58 -1.65 0.38
C PRO A 117 8.55 -1.85 -0.73
N LEU A 118 7.26 -1.64 -0.42
CA LEU A 118 6.15 -1.93 -1.35
C LEU A 118 6.25 -1.16 -2.67
N ASP A 119 6.71 0.09 -2.64
CA ASP A 119 6.97 0.94 -3.80
C ASP A 119 8.16 0.45 -4.63
N GLY A 120 9.22 -0.04 -3.98
CA GLY A 120 10.34 -0.70 -4.64
C GLY A 120 9.93 -2.01 -5.31
N ALA A 121 9.15 -2.84 -4.61
CA ALA A 121 8.59 -4.07 -5.15
C ALA A 121 7.64 -3.81 -6.32
N TYR A 122 6.81 -2.76 -6.22
CA TYR A 122 5.97 -2.29 -7.32
C TYR A 122 6.80 -1.94 -8.55
N LYS A 123 7.85 -1.12 -8.41
CA LYS A 123 8.67 -0.70 -9.54
C LYS A 123 9.41 -1.87 -10.20
N ILE A 124 10.00 -2.77 -9.40
CA ILE A 124 10.64 -4.00 -9.88
C ILE A 124 9.63 -4.87 -10.63
N SER A 125 8.45 -5.06 -10.07
CA SER A 125 7.39 -5.86 -10.69
C SER A 125 6.92 -5.24 -12.00
N LEU A 126 6.76 -3.92 -12.06
CA LEU A 126 6.42 -3.20 -13.27
C LEU A 126 7.46 -3.40 -14.38
N MET A 127 8.73 -3.26 -14.05
CA MET A 127 9.85 -3.50 -14.98
C MET A 127 9.83 -4.94 -15.49
N ARG A 128 9.63 -5.91 -14.60
CA ARG A 128 9.53 -7.32 -14.97
C ARG A 128 8.38 -7.61 -15.92
N VAL A 129 7.19 -7.07 -15.66
CA VAL A 129 6.02 -7.25 -16.55
C VAL A 129 6.27 -6.61 -17.93
N ARG A 130 7.09 -5.56 -18.00
CA ARG A 130 7.52 -4.93 -19.26
C ARG A 130 8.64 -5.68 -19.99
N GLY A 131 9.18 -6.75 -19.41
CA GLY A 131 10.25 -7.57 -19.99
C GLY A 131 11.66 -7.09 -19.67
N ASP A 132 11.82 -6.13 -18.74
CA ASP A 132 13.13 -5.68 -18.30
C ASP A 132 13.81 -6.73 -17.42
N LYS A 133 15.16 -6.76 -17.48
CA LYS A 133 15.97 -7.56 -16.56
C LYS A 133 16.08 -6.83 -15.22
N VAL A 134 15.73 -7.51 -14.13
CA VAL A 134 15.62 -6.87 -12.80
C VAL A 134 16.53 -7.49 -11.74
N ASP A 135 17.35 -8.48 -12.07
CA ASP A 135 18.14 -9.23 -11.08
C ASP A 135 19.09 -8.34 -10.27
N ASP A 136 19.84 -7.47 -10.95
CA ASP A 136 20.75 -6.53 -10.29
C ASP A 136 19.98 -5.49 -9.44
N ILE A 137 18.81 -5.07 -9.92
CA ILE A 137 17.94 -4.12 -9.21
C ILE A 137 17.40 -4.74 -7.94
N ILE A 138 17.01 -6.02 -7.99
CA ILE A 138 16.57 -6.77 -6.81
C ILE A 138 17.70 -6.83 -5.78
N ILE A 139 18.95 -7.11 -6.20
CA ILE A 139 20.10 -7.14 -5.29
C ILE A 139 20.30 -5.78 -4.61
N GLN A 140 20.19 -4.68 -5.36
CA GLN A 140 20.31 -3.33 -4.79
C GLN A 140 19.15 -3.01 -3.84
N ALA A 141 17.91 -3.34 -4.21
CA ALA A 141 16.73 -3.13 -3.41
C ALA A 141 16.78 -3.91 -2.08
N ARG A 142 17.33 -5.13 -2.07
CA ARG A 142 17.60 -5.89 -0.85
C ARG A 142 18.53 -5.15 0.10
N LYS A 143 19.66 -4.64 -0.42
CA LYS A 143 20.64 -3.87 0.38
C LYS A 143 19.99 -2.64 0.99
N TYR A 144 19.19 -1.92 0.21
CA TYR A 144 18.43 -0.77 0.68
C TYR A 144 17.44 -1.14 1.78
N GLY A 145 16.63 -2.20 1.57
CA GLY A 145 15.66 -2.69 2.55
C GLY A 145 16.28 -3.11 3.88
N GLU A 146 17.44 -3.78 3.84
CA GLU A 146 18.20 -4.14 5.05
C GLU A 146 18.79 -2.91 5.76
N GLY A 147 19.19 -1.88 5.01
CA GLY A 147 19.61 -0.58 5.58
C GLY A 147 18.46 0.08 6.32
N LEU A 148 17.31 0.21 5.67
CA LEU A 148 16.10 0.79 6.25
C LEU A 148 15.64 0.04 7.50
N LYS A 149 15.69 -1.30 7.48
CA LYS A 149 15.39 -2.11 8.67
C LYS A 149 16.25 -1.70 9.86
N LYS A 150 17.56 -1.58 9.67
CA LYS A 150 18.50 -1.18 10.74
C LYS A 150 18.18 0.22 11.27
N GLU A 151 17.85 1.16 10.39
CA GLU A 151 17.47 2.52 10.79
C GLU A 151 16.19 2.53 11.64
N ILE A 152 15.16 1.79 11.23
CA ILE A 152 13.90 1.65 11.97
C ILE A 152 14.16 1.02 13.36
N GLU A 153 14.97 -0.03 13.41
CA GLU A 153 15.35 -0.71 14.65
C GLU A 153 16.07 0.25 15.62
N GLN A 154 17.01 1.04 15.10
CA GLN A 154 17.73 2.06 15.87
C GLN A 154 16.82 3.18 16.37
N GLN A 155 15.89 3.65 15.54
CA GLN A 155 14.91 4.66 15.96
C GLN A 155 14.00 4.13 17.06
N ARG A 156 13.55 2.88 16.95
CA ARG A 156 12.72 2.24 17.97
C ARG A 156 13.45 2.11 19.32
N GLN A 157 14.75 1.79 19.29
CA GLN A 157 15.58 1.74 20.50
C GLN A 157 15.79 3.13 21.13
N LYS A 158 15.90 4.18 20.32
CA LYS A 158 16.09 5.56 20.79
C LYS A 158 14.81 6.24 21.28
N GLY A 159 13.65 5.92 20.68
CA GLY A 159 12.34 6.50 21.04
C GLY A 159 11.55 5.70 22.09
N GLY A 160 12.12 4.60 22.59
CA GLY A 160 11.56 3.79 23.68
C GLY A 160 12.12 4.11 25.08
N GLN A 161 12.87 5.21 25.21
CA GLN A 161 13.19 5.88 26.48
C GLN A 161 12.23 7.06 26.67
#